data_AF-X1ULE5-F1
#
_entry.id   AF-X1ULE5-F1
#
_cell.length_a   1.000
_cell.length_b   1.000
_cell.length_c   1.000
_cell.angle_alpha   90.00
_cell.angle_beta   90.00
_cell.angle_gamma   90.00
#
_symmetry.space_group_name_H-M   'P 1'
#
loop_
_entity.id
_entity.type
_entity.pdbx_description
1 polymer ?
#
loop_
_entity_poly.entity_id
_entity_poly.type
_entity_poly.pdbx_seq_one_letter_code
_entity_poly.pdbx_strand_id
1 'polypeptide(L)'
;MLLGSSIGCDTRFKWYQALDHYMDVPIYCIDVIVPPVDRDLYEIKDFYVKYQAEQLRGLVKFLEKTTGCRLDHDRLMSIIHRAEEARHWWWEAQQLCRAIPAPMSARDHFNIFVPHHFMIGEEATLDFYKELYQELKDRVDSGIGVVDNERYRLLFAGGLPPWHSMGIFS
;
A
#
# COMPACT_ATOMS: atom_id res chain seq x y z
N MET A 1 22.00 2.80 -1.59
CA MET A 1 21.46 1.70 -2.40
C MET A 1 20.09 2.09 -2.92
N LEU A 2 19.65 1.51 -4.04
CA LEU A 2 18.33 1.75 -4.63
C LEU A 2 17.60 0.42 -4.83
N LEU A 3 16.29 0.41 -4.56
CA LEU A 3 15.44 -0.77 -4.66
C LEU A 3 14.30 -0.53 -5.65
N GLY A 4 14.31 -1.24 -6.77
CA GLY A 4 13.26 -1.21 -7.79
C GLY A 4 12.35 -2.43 -7.75
N SER A 5 11.17 -2.31 -8.37
CA SER A 5 10.24 -3.42 -8.55
C SER A 5 9.44 -3.23 -9.83
N SER A 6 9.14 -4.32 -10.55
CA SER A 6 8.19 -4.28 -11.68
C SER A 6 6.73 -4.33 -11.24
N ILE A 7 6.44 -4.33 -9.93
CA ILE A 7 5.07 -4.28 -9.44
C ILE A 7 4.35 -2.99 -9.92
N GLY A 8 3.19 -3.19 -10.56
CA GLY A 8 2.33 -2.11 -11.05
C GLY A 8 2.69 -1.57 -12.43
N CYS A 9 3.97 -1.26 -12.72
CA CYS A 9 4.40 -0.87 -14.06
C CYS A 9 5.90 -1.08 -14.32
N ASP A 10 6.25 -1.42 -15.56
CA ASP A 10 7.64 -1.65 -15.99
C ASP A 10 8.54 -0.42 -15.83
N THR A 11 7.94 0.77 -15.80
CA THR A 11 8.67 2.02 -15.56
C THR A 11 9.32 2.02 -14.17
N ARG A 12 8.69 1.43 -13.15
CA ARG A 12 9.27 1.32 -11.80
C ARG A 12 10.47 0.37 -11.77
N PHE A 13 10.57 -0.55 -12.72
CA PHE A 13 11.74 -1.41 -12.88
C PHE A 13 12.85 -0.69 -13.65
N LYS A 14 12.51 -0.07 -14.79
CA LYS A 14 13.48 0.62 -15.65
C LYS A 14 14.04 1.91 -15.09
N TRP A 15 13.24 2.66 -14.34
CA TRP A 15 13.68 3.91 -13.73
C TRP A 15 14.88 3.69 -12.81
N TYR A 16 14.82 2.68 -11.94
CA TYR A 16 15.91 2.36 -11.03
C TYR A 16 17.17 1.89 -11.76
N GLN A 17 17.02 1.13 -12.86
CA GLN A 17 18.16 0.79 -13.72
C GLN A 17 18.76 2.03 -14.40
N ALA A 18 17.94 2.97 -14.85
CA ALA A 18 18.41 4.19 -15.50
C ALA A 18 19.15 5.13 -14.52
N LEU A 19 18.80 5.09 -13.23
CA LEU A 19 19.49 5.86 -12.18
C LEU A 19 20.95 5.40 -11.98
N ASP A 20 21.32 4.19 -12.40
CA ASP A 20 22.71 3.69 -12.38
C ASP A 20 23.66 4.60 -13.18
N HIS A 21 23.15 5.27 -14.22
CA HIS A 21 23.94 6.23 -15.01
C HIS A 21 24.25 7.54 -14.26
N TYR A 22 23.56 7.80 -13.15
CA TYR A 22 23.64 9.08 -12.41
C TYR A 22 24.07 8.91 -10.95
N MET A 23 23.96 7.70 -10.39
CA MET A 23 24.23 7.43 -8.98
C MET A 23 25.14 6.23 -8.82
N ASP A 24 26.30 6.46 -8.19
CA ASP A 24 27.24 5.39 -7.84
C ASP A 24 26.82 4.70 -6.53
N VAL A 25 25.71 3.97 -6.58
CA VAL A 25 25.16 3.22 -5.44
C VAL A 25 24.65 1.84 -5.88
N PRO A 26 24.72 0.81 -5.01
CA PRO A 26 24.19 -0.51 -5.36
C PRO A 26 22.70 -0.47 -5.69
N ILE A 27 22.29 -1.10 -6.79
CA ILE A 27 20.89 -1.17 -7.23
C ILE A 27 20.45 -2.63 -7.27
N TYR A 28 19.23 -2.89 -6.77
CA TYR A 28 18.58 -4.20 -6.88
C TYR A 28 17.13 -4.03 -7.28
N CYS A 29 16.70 -4.72 -8.33
CA CYS A 29 15.32 -4.67 -8.79
C CYS A 29 14.72 -6.08 -8.69
N ILE A 30 13.58 -6.20 -8.00
CA ILE A 30 12.81 -7.44 -8.02
C ILE A 30 11.86 -7.44 -9.22
N ASP A 31 11.68 -8.60 -9.83
CA ASP A 31 10.63 -8.82 -10.81
C ASP A 31 9.38 -9.38 -10.12
N VAL A 32 8.22 -8.87 -10.52
CA VAL A 32 6.88 -9.24 -10.09
C VAL A 32 6.07 -9.49 -11.35
N ILE A 33 6.04 -10.75 -11.78
CA ILE A 33 5.38 -11.14 -13.02
C ILE A 33 3.88 -11.31 -12.75
N VAL A 34 3.07 -10.59 -13.51
CA VAL A 34 1.62 -10.77 -13.52
C VAL A 34 1.27 -11.90 -14.48
N PRO A 35 0.52 -12.93 -14.03
CA PRO A 35 0.02 -13.97 -14.92
C PRO A 35 -0.76 -13.41 -16.13
N PRO A 36 -0.63 -14.02 -17.32
CA PRO A 36 -1.50 -13.69 -18.45
C PRO A 36 -2.97 -13.93 -18.10
N VAL A 37 -3.84 -13.03 -18.57
CA VAL A 37 -5.27 -13.00 -18.21
C VAL A 37 -6.06 -14.22 -18.69
N ASP A 38 -5.53 -14.96 -19.66
CA ASP A 38 -6.14 -16.14 -20.28
C ASP A 38 -5.73 -17.47 -19.63
N ARG A 39 -4.94 -17.43 -18.56
CA ARG A 39 -4.43 -18.64 -17.88
C ARG A 39 -5.23 -19.00 -16.65
N ASP A 40 -5.37 -20.29 -16.41
CA ASP A 40 -5.87 -20.79 -15.13
C ASP A 40 -4.83 -20.50 -14.02
N LEU A 41 -5.22 -19.66 -13.07
CA LEU A 41 -4.37 -19.25 -11.96
C LEU A 41 -3.99 -20.42 -11.05
N TYR A 42 -4.84 -21.45 -10.93
CA TYR A 42 -4.56 -22.62 -10.09
C TYR A 42 -3.47 -23.49 -10.70
N GLU A 43 -3.45 -23.65 -12.02
CA GLU A 43 -2.43 -24.45 -12.72
C GLU A 43 -1.03 -23.84 -12.64
N ILE A 44 -0.95 -22.52 -12.61
CA ILE A 44 0.33 -21.80 -12.64
C ILE A 44 0.78 -21.32 -11.26
N LYS A 45 -0.09 -21.34 -10.25
CA LYS A 45 0.15 -20.79 -8.90
C LYS A 45 1.53 -21.15 -8.35
N ASP A 46 1.88 -22.42 -8.34
CA ASP A 46 3.10 -22.91 -7.70
C ASP A 46 4.37 -22.36 -8.37
N PHE A 47 4.35 -22.20 -9.70
CA PHE A 47 5.44 -21.58 -10.44
C PHE A 47 5.62 -20.11 -10.01
N TYR A 48 4.54 -19.32 -9.99
CA TYR A 48 4.61 -17.90 -9.65
C TYR A 48 4.97 -17.68 -8.17
N VAL A 49 4.43 -18.48 -7.26
CA VAL A 49 4.78 -18.44 -5.84
C VAL A 49 6.26 -18.76 -5.64
N LYS A 50 6.76 -19.83 -6.29
CA LYS A 50 8.17 -20.20 -6.23
C LYS A 50 9.06 -19.08 -6.78
N TYR A 51 8.72 -18.56 -7.96
CA TYR A 51 9.45 -17.47 -8.61
C TYR A 51 9.53 -16.22 -7.72
N GLN A 52 8.38 -15.76 -7.19
CA GLN A 52 8.36 -14.58 -6.34
C GLN A 52 9.13 -14.79 -5.02
N ALA A 53 9.06 -15.99 -4.44
CA ALA A 53 9.84 -16.33 -3.26
C ALA A 53 11.35 -16.34 -3.54
N GLU A 54 11.78 -16.74 -4.75
CA GLU A 54 13.19 -16.64 -5.17
C GLU A 54 13.63 -15.19 -5.35
N GLN A 55 12.78 -14.32 -5.93
CA GLN A 55 13.04 -12.87 -6.02
C GLN A 55 13.23 -12.24 -4.64
N LEU A 56 12.37 -12.56 -3.68
CA LEU A 56 12.48 -12.06 -2.30
C LEU A 56 13.72 -12.59 -1.60
N ARG A 57 14.08 -13.87 -1.76
CA ARG A 57 15.34 -14.43 -1.23
C ARG A 57 16.56 -13.74 -1.83
N GLY A 58 16.51 -13.36 -3.10
CA GLY A 58 17.54 -12.56 -3.75
C GLY A 58 17.68 -11.17 -3.15
N LEU A 59 16.56 -10.49 -2.91
CA LEU A 59 16.53 -9.19 -2.22
C LEU A 59 17.14 -9.27 -0.82
N VAL A 60 16.78 -10.30 -0.03
CA VAL A 60 17.38 -10.52 1.30
C VAL A 60 18.91 -10.63 1.18
N LYS A 61 19.42 -11.48 0.29
CA LYS A 61 20.88 -11.61 0.08
C LYS A 61 21.55 -10.29 -0.31
N PHE A 62 20.91 -9.51 -1.16
CA PHE A 62 21.42 -8.18 -1.54
C PHE A 62 21.46 -7.22 -0.34
N LEU A 63 20.40 -7.17 0.46
CA LEU A 63 20.31 -6.33 1.65
C LEU A 63 21.33 -6.75 2.71
N GLU A 64 21.47 -8.04 2.99
CA GLU A 64 22.47 -8.54 3.95
C GLU A 64 23.89 -8.19 3.51
N LYS A 65 24.20 -8.36 2.22
CA LYS A 65 25.51 -7.98 1.67
C LYS A 65 25.77 -6.49 1.76
N THR A 66 24.77 -5.66 1.49
CA THR A 66 24.93 -4.21 1.39
C THR A 66 24.91 -3.52 2.76
N THR A 67 24.13 -4.04 3.71
CA THR A 67 24.00 -3.46 5.06
C THR A 67 24.96 -4.10 6.07
N GLY A 68 25.44 -5.33 5.80
CA GLY A 68 26.16 -6.13 6.79
C GLY A 68 25.27 -6.73 7.88
N CYS A 69 23.96 -6.49 7.85
CA CYS A 69 23.00 -7.01 8.83
C CYS A 69 22.29 -8.25 8.30
N ARG A 70 22.22 -9.31 9.10
CA ARG A 70 21.41 -10.50 8.79
C ARG A 70 19.92 -10.22 8.97
N LEU A 71 19.09 -10.88 8.16
CA LEU A 71 17.65 -10.81 8.36
C LEU A 71 17.27 -11.45 9.70
N ASP A 72 16.64 -10.66 10.56
CA ASP A 72 15.96 -11.16 11.75
C ASP A 72 14.53 -11.57 11.35
N HIS A 73 14.31 -12.88 11.30
CA HIS A 73 13.03 -13.46 10.90
C HIS A 73 11.91 -13.15 11.89
N ASP A 74 12.18 -13.18 13.19
CA ASP A 74 11.17 -12.92 14.21
C ASP A 74 10.74 -11.46 14.17
N ARG A 75 11.72 -10.55 14.03
CA ARG A 75 11.45 -9.13 13.82
C ARG A 75 10.65 -8.89 12.54
N LEU A 76 11.03 -9.51 11.41
CA LEU A 76 10.27 -9.40 10.16
C LEU A 76 8.82 -9.86 10.34
N MET A 77 8.59 -11.01 10.97
CA MET A 77 7.25 -11.52 11.18
C MET A 77 6.41 -10.62 12.10
N SER A 78 6.99 -10.06 13.16
CA SER A 78 6.29 -9.09 14.01
C SER A 78 5.86 -7.83 13.24
N ILE A 79 6.70 -7.32 12.33
CA ILE A 79 6.37 -6.19 11.46
C ILE A 79 5.24 -6.56 10.50
N ILE A 80 5.29 -7.76 9.90
CA ILE A 80 4.25 -8.25 8.99
C ILE A 80 2.90 -8.38 9.73
N HIS A 81 2.87 -8.98 10.91
CA HIS A 81 1.64 -9.11 11.69
C HIS A 81 1.04 -7.75 12.03
N ARG A 82 1.86 -6.79 12.44
CA ARG A 82 1.41 -5.42 12.69
C ARG A 82 0.87 -4.75 11.42
N ALA A 83 1.54 -4.94 10.29
CA ALA A 83 1.09 -4.38 9.01
C ALA A 83 -0.27 -4.95 8.57
N GLU A 84 -0.51 -6.24 8.80
CA GLU A 84 -1.80 -6.87 8.51
C GLU A 84 -2.90 -6.40 9.47
N GLU A 85 -2.59 -6.18 10.75
CA GLU A 85 -3.53 -5.56 11.69
C GLU A 85 -3.87 -4.11 11.28
N ALA A 86 -2.87 -3.32 10.90
CA ALA A 86 -3.07 -1.96 10.42
C ALA A 86 -3.93 -1.92 9.14
N ARG A 87 -3.70 -2.88 8.22
CA ARG A 87 -4.53 -3.06 7.01
C ARG A 87 -5.97 -3.41 7.35
N HIS A 88 -6.19 -4.27 8.36
CA HIS A 88 -7.53 -4.60 8.83
C HIS A 88 -8.26 -3.36 9.36
N TRP A 89 -7.64 -2.58 10.25
CA TRP A 89 -8.26 -1.35 10.78
C TRP A 89 -8.50 -0.29 9.72
N TRP A 90 -7.57 -0.10 8.77
CA TRP A 90 -7.84 0.72 7.58
C TRP A 90 -9.12 0.20 6.93
N TRP A 91 -9.16 -1.09 6.55
CA TRP A 91 -10.29 -1.67 5.82
C TRP A 91 -11.61 -1.41 6.55
N GLU A 92 -11.71 -1.71 7.84
CA GLU A 92 -12.91 -1.45 8.64
C GLU A 92 -13.31 0.04 8.63
N ALA A 93 -12.35 0.96 8.74
CA ALA A 93 -12.60 2.40 8.65
C ALA A 93 -13.18 2.80 7.26
N GLN A 94 -12.72 2.18 6.17
CA GLN A 94 -13.30 2.41 4.84
C GLN A 94 -14.71 1.86 4.71
N GLN A 95 -15.02 0.74 5.36
CA GLN A 95 -16.36 0.17 5.32
C GLN A 95 -17.41 1.12 5.91
N LEU A 96 -17.04 1.92 6.91
CA LEU A 96 -17.89 2.97 7.49
C LEU A 96 -18.25 4.07 6.48
N CYS A 97 -17.45 4.27 5.43
CA CYS A 97 -17.75 5.23 4.36
C CYS A 97 -19.01 4.87 3.56
N ARG A 98 -19.58 3.66 3.75
CA ARG A 98 -20.85 3.24 3.14
C ARG A 98 -22.08 3.83 3.84
N ALA A 99 -21.94 4.38 5.05
CA ALA A 99 -23.02 5.04 5.77
C ALA A 99 -23.55 6.27 5.02
N ILE A 100 -24.80 6.66 5.31
CA ILE A 100 -25.44 7.86 4.77
C ILE A 100 -25.85 8.75 5.95
N PRO A 101 -25.31 9.97 6.07
CA PRO A 101 -24.28 10.56 5.20
C PRO A 101 -22.88 9.93 5.41
N ALA A 102 -21.97 10.07 4.44
CA ALA A 102 -20.62 9.51 4.53
C ALA A 102 -19.76 10.29 5.56
N PRO A 103 -19.09 9.59 6.49
CA PRO A 103 -18.32 10.21 7.57
C PRO A 103 -16.97 10.79 7.13
N MET A 104 -16.49 10.49 5.92
CA MET A 104 -15.18 10.90 5.42
C MET A 104 -15.21 11.24 3.93
N SER A 105 -14.42 12.24 3.51
CA SER A 105 -14.32 12.65 2.11
C SER A 105 -13.31 11.82 1.32
N ALA A 106 -13.41 11.85 -0.01
CA ALA A 106 -12.38 11.27 -0.89
C ALA A 106 -11.02 11.96 -0.73
N ARG A 107 -11.00 13.26 -0.42
CA ARG A 107 -9.75 13.98 -0.14
C ARG A 107 -9.04 13.41 1.08
N ASP A 108 -9.79 13.18 2.17
CA ASP A 108 -9.22 12.64 3.40
C ASP A 108 -8.74 11.20 3.19
N HIS A 109 -9.49 10.39 2.44
CA HIS A 109 -9.04 9.06 2.00
C HIS A 109 -7.64 9.12 1.34
N PHE A 110 -7.42 10.09 0.46
CA PHE A 110 -6.14 10.30 -0.21
C PHE A 110 -5.04 10.92 0.66
N ASN A 111 -5.34 11.37 1.88
CA ASN A 111 -4.32 11.75 2.86
C ASN A 111 -3.95 10.55 3.75
N ILE A 112 -4.95 9.82 4.22
CA ILE A 112 -4.74 8.70 5.15
C ILE A 112 -4.07 7.48 4.48
N PHE A 113 -4.05 7.39 3.15
CA PHE A 113 -3.38 6.28 2.45
C PHE A 113 -1.84 6.27 2.61
N VAL A 114 -1.25 7.45 2.91
CA VAL A 114 0.20 7.69 3.01
C VAL A 114 0.86 6.80 4.08
N PRO A 115 0.41 6.81 5.35
CA PRO A 115 1.03 5.98 6.39
C PRO A 115 1.03 4.49 6.05
N HIS A 116 0.03 3.95 5.36
CA HIS A 116 0.09 2.53 4.95
C HIS A 116 0.93 2.30 3.69
N HIS A 117 1.18 3.29 2.85
CA HIS A 117 2.11 3.09 1.73
C HIS A 117 3.57 3.09 2.18
N PHE A 118 3.92 3.91 3.16
CA PHE A 118 5.31 4.14 3.53
C PHE A 118 5.70 3.59 4.90
N MET A 119 4.73 3.37 5.80
CA MET A 119 4.96 3.11 7.22
C MET A 119 4.00 2.05 7.78
N ILE A 120 3.44 1.16 6.95
CA ILE A 120 2.41 0.18 7.39
C ILE A 120 2.87 -0.72 8.54
N GLY A 121 4.17 -0.99 8.59
CA GLY A 121 4.80 -1.79 9.62
C GLY A 121 5.14 -1.01 10.89
N GLU A 122 4.75 0.25 11.05
CA GLU A 122 5.03 1.07 12.24
C GLU A 122 3.89 1.01 13.25
N GLU A 123 4.20 1.11 14.54
CA GLU A 123 3.21 1.14 15.64
C GLU A 123 2.31 2.37 15.52
N ALA A 124 2.89 3.53 15.25
CA ALA A 124 2.13 4.77 15.03
C ALA A 124 1.10 4.65 13.89
N THR A 125 1.37 3.84 12.86
CA THR A 125 0.41 3.60 11.77
C THR A 125 -0.75 2.72 12.21
N LEU A 126 -0.50 1.72 13.04
CA LEU A 126 -1.55 0.88 13.62
C LEU A 126 -2.46 1.71 14.53
N ASP A 127 -1.89 2.50 15.43
CA ASP A 127 -2.63 3.36 16.35
C ASP A 127 -3.47 4.38 15.58
N PHE A 128 -2.87 5.02 14.57
CA PHE A 128 -3.57 5.94 13.68
C PHE A 128 -4.82 5.31 13.05
N TYR A 129 -4.76 4.09 12.52
CA TYR A 129 -5.94 3.46 11.91
C TYR A 129 -7.00 3.01 12.92
N LYS A 130 -6.60 2.64 14.14
CA LYS A 130 -7.54 2.36 15.23
C LYS A 130 -8.29 3.62 15.65
N GLU A 131 -7.58 4.73 15.81
CA GLU A 131 -8.17 6.03 16.13
C GLU A 131 -9.07 6.53 15.00
N LEU A 132 -8.62 6.42 13.74
CA LEU A 132 -9.44 6.77 12.58
C LEU A 132 -10.74 5.96 12.55
N TYR A 133 -10.67 4.64 12.75
CA TYR A 133 -11.87 3.81 12.81
C TYR A 133 -12.84 4.30 13.88
N GLN A 134 -12.33 4.60 15.08
CA GLN A 134 -13.17 5.07 16.19
C GLN A 134 -13.82 6.43 15.87
N GLU A 135 -13.05 7.39 15.33
CA GLU A 135 -13.58 8.70 14.93
C GLU A 135 -14.68 8.55 13.88
N LEU A 136 -14.43 7.78 12.81
CA LEU A 136 -15.41 7.58 11.75
C LEU A 136 -16.65 6.85 12.29
N LYS A 137 -16.48 5.91 13.21
CA LYS A 137 -17.58 5.18 13.83
C LYS A 137 -18.45 6.14 14.64
N ASP A 138 -17.86 7.00 15.45
CA ASP A 138 -18.58 7.97 16.27
C ASP A 138 -19.36 8.97 15.40
N ARG A 139 -18.78 9.37 14.26
CA ARG A 139 -19.46 10.21 13.26
C ARG A 139 -20.65 9.49 12.64
N VAL A 140 -20.51 8.22 12.26
CA VAL A 140 -21.62 7.40 11.72
C VAL A 140 -22.73 7.24 12.76
N ASP A 141 -22.39 6.88 13.99
CA ASP A 141 -23.37 6.71 15.08
C ASP A 141 -24.12 8.01 15.39
N SER A 142 -23.46 9.15 15.22
CA SER A 142 -24.04 10.49 15.42
C SER A 142 -24.74 11.06 14.19
N GLY A 143 -24.75 10.34 13.06
CA GLY A 143 -25.31 10.83 11.80
C GLY A 143 -24.56 12.01 11.18
N ILE A 144 -23.28 12.20 11.54
CA ILE A 144 -22.43 13.31 11.09
C ILE A 144 -21.73 12.91 9.78
N GLY A 145 -22.15 13.56 8.70
CA GLY A 145 -21.50 13.47 7.39
C GLY A 145 -20.39 14.49 7.19
N VAL A 146 -19.75 14.45 6.02
CA VAL A 146 -18.90 15.55 5.53
C VAL A 146 -19.70 16.58 4.73
N VAL A 147 -20.86 16.20 4.18
CA VAL A 147 -21.69 17.04 3.30
C VAL A 147 -23.08 17.21 3.92
N ASP A 148 -23.49 18.46 4.15
CA ASP A 148 -24.76 18.84 4.85
C ASP A 148 -26.05 18.39 4.12
N ASN A 149 -25.95 17.95 2.85
CA ASN A 149 -27.05 17.36 2.08
C ASN A 149 -26.50 16.42 0.99
N GLU A 150 -26.02 15.24 1.38
CA GLU A 150 -25.45 14.24 0.46
C GLU A 150 -26.51 13.70 -0.52
N ARG A 151 -26.60 14.31 -1.72
CA ARG A 151 -27.55 13.90 -2.78
C ARG A 151 -26.98 12.88 -3.77
N TYR A 152 -25.67 12.92 -3.98
CA TYR A 152 -24.98 12.09 -4.96
C TYR A 152 -23.70 11.54 -4.35
N ARG A 153 -23.38 10.29 -4.69
CA ARG A 153 -22.16 9.61 -4.27
C ARG A 153 -21.44 9.14 -5.52
N LEU A 154 -20.16 9.47 -5.60
CA LEU A 154 -19.31 9.18 -6.76
C LEU A 154 -18.18 8.25 -6.35
N LEU A 155 -17.77 7.39 -7.27
CA LEU A 155 -16.58 6.56 -7.13
C LEU A 155 -15.49 7.11 -8.06
N PHE A 156 -14.33 7.41 -7.49
CA PHE A 156 -13.14 7.72 -8.28
C PHE A 156 -12.38 6.43 -8.60
N ALA A 157 -12.50 5.95 -9.84
CA ALA A 157 -11.83 4.73 -10.31
C ALA A 157 -10.46 4.99 -10.97
N GLY A 158 -9.97 6.24 -10.98
CA GLY A 158 -8.75 6.64 -11.68
C GLY A 158 -7.44 6.20 -11.02
N GLY A 159 -7.49 5.50 -9.88
CA GLY A 159 -6.32 5.10 -9.12
C GLY A 159 -5.77 6.26 -8.29
N LEU A 160 -4.59 6.77 -8.65
CA LEU A 160 -3.97 7.90 -7.95
C LEU A 160 -4.70 9.21 -8.27
N PRO A 161 -4.89 10.10 -7.30
CA PRO A 161 -5.54 11.38 -7.54
C PRO A 161 -4.56 12.39 -8.17
N PRO A 162 -5.10 13.42 -8.84
CA PRO A 162 -4.29 14.51 -9.34
C PRO A 162 -3.86 15.41 -8.17
N TRP A 163 -2.69 15.15 -7.57
CA TRP A 163 -2.20 15.91 -6.41
C TRP A 163 -2.16 17.42 -6.62
N HIS A 164 -1.87 17.86 -7.85
CA HIS A 164 -1.88 19.28 -8.21
C HIS A 164 -3.29 19.91 -8.23
N SER A 165 -4.35 19.12 -8.12
CA SER A 165 -5.75 19.56 -8.23
C SER A 165 -6.68 18.78 -7.29
N MET A 166 -6.28 18.59 -6.03
CA MET A 166 -7.11 17.97 -4.98
C MET A 166 -8.42 18.71 -4.68
N GLY A 167 -8.57 19.94 -5.20
CA GLY A 167 -9.82 20.71 -5.18
C GLY A 167 -11.00 19.99 -5.82
N ILE A 168 -10.79 19.03 -6.72
CA ILE A 168 -11.89 18.29 -7.36
C ILE A 168 -12.66 17.35 -6.40
N PHE A 169 -12.10 17.08 -5.21
CA PHE A 169 -12.71 16.26 -4.16
C PHE A 169 -13.33 17.10 -3.03
N SER A 170 -13.51 18.41 -3.26
CA SER A 170 -14.12 19.36 -2.32
C SER A 170 -15.60 19.55 -2.57
#